data_AF-A0A6N8V6M1-F1
#
_entry.id   AF-A0A6N8V6M1-F1
#
_cell.length_a   1.000
_cell.length_b   1.000
_cell.length_c   1.000
_cell.angle_alpha   90.00
_cell.angle_beta   90.00
_cell.angle_gamma   90.00
#
_symmetry.space_group_name_H-M   'P 1'
#
loop_
_entity.id
_entity.type
_entity.pdbx_description
1 polymer ?
#
loop_
_entity_poly.entity_id
_entity_poly.type
_entity_poly.pdbx_seq_one_letter_code
_entity_poly.pdbx_strand_id
1 'polypeptide(L)'
;MTKKNLSTLGRFGRSAAGVLLAFLAISACDAIDPTQVNNPTTTDEDLAEATDPTVALLPGLRAQFARMINAYVVAEVITDNYSIHGTGIPVDMDEPSLVTPDYVNSTGTSVTGVYWNVQELRALADFVIEEIAPNDPGAPPALVAEAHYYRGMAFLTMGEVFSHAPHEEDGAAQPSATSLARAVSDLQAGAGFGPQANAALARAHRLLGDAGAAASAANAVLGSAPNFLFAPSYDEQFLTNTPVAFLVLRALQEMQPLPRLDFMDPKYTERDSSIPIAKAEEMYLILAEIALASGNIAEAQSNLASAITLANSRGTVSFDDIDERRNADLSLRPRSSEIVIRADADSPYRAGLVLDRPADGLQIPNISATSLDADSVSALSSANELWHSLWLARQEILFLEGRRLADLGIKLPMMLREIDQNDNISEGDPGTVPVVPGYIPENPRYAMDIYTPLDLYDGVDPGVPLIETQVTIHVDMNKVLVANNASPFN
;
A
#
# COMPACT_ATOMS: atom_id res chain seq x y z
N MET A 1 -72.51 52.82 30.54
CA MET A 1 -71.93 53.97 31.27
C MET A 1 -70.62 53.50 31.92
N THR A 2 -69.51 54.21 31.67
CA THR A 2 -68.19 54.17 32.37
C THR A 2 -67.47 52.82 32.46
N LYS A 3 -66.54 52.43 31.57
CA LYS A 3 -65.11 52.82 31.42
C LYS A 3 -64.37 53.17 32.73
N LYS A 4 -63.39 52.32 33.14
CA LYS A 4 -61.97 52.69 33.38
C LYS A 4 -61.07 51.48 33.78
N ASN A 5 -59.92 51.38 33.08
CA ASN A 5 -58.53 51.09 33.47
C ASN A 5 -58.25 49.85 34.36
N LEU A 6 -57.29 48.96 34.09
CA LEU A 6 -55.86 49.25 33.85
C LEU A 6 -55.23 48.34 32.78
N SER A 7 -54.65 48.99 31.77
CA SER A 7 -53.55 48.51 30.94
C SER A 7 -52.23 48.91 31.59
N THR A 8 -51.37 47.97 32.02
CA THR A 8 -49.94 48.24 32.35
C THR A 8 -49.13 46.96 32.60
N LEU A 9 -49.21 45.95 31.72
CA LEU A 9 -48.27 44.83 31.70
C LEU A 9 -48.20 44.28 30.27
N GLY A 10 -47.52 44.99 29.37
CA GLY A 10 -47.57 44.61 27.95
C GLY A 10 -46.34 44.89 27.09
N ARG A 11 -45.31 45.61 27.59
CA ARG A 11 -44.14 45.93 26.76
C ARG A 11 -42.77 45.75 27.42
N PHE A 12 -42.65 45.89 28.75
CA PHE A 12 -41.37 45.71 29.43
C PHE A 12 -40.99 44.23 29.66
N GLY A 13 -41.94 43.35 30.00
CA GLY A 13 -41.66 41.93 30.22
C GLY A 13 -41.29 41.15 28.94
N ARG A 14 -41.85 41.54 27.79
CA ARG A 14 -41.53 40.91 26.48
C ARG A 14 -40.16 41.32 25.95
N SER A 15 -39.70 42.53 26.25
CA SER A 15 -38.38 43.02 25.85
C SER A 15 -37.27 42.42 26.71
N ALA A 16 -37.51 42.28 28.02
CA ALA A 16 -36.55 41.62 28.93
C ALA A 16 -36.43 40.11 28.67
N ALA A 17 -37.53 39.41 28.37
CA ALA A 17 -37.50 37.99 28.01
C ALA A 17 -36.85 37.75 26.64
N GLY A 18 -37.04 38.64 25.67
CA GLY A 18 -36.41 38.55 24.35
C GLY A 18 -34.90 38.79 24.39
N VAL A 19 -34.42 39.70 25.26
CA VAL A 19 -32.98 39.95 25.45
C VAL A 19 -32.33 38.78 26.22
N LEU A 20 -32.99 38.21 27.22
CA LEU A 20 -32.45 37.02 27.92
C LEU A 20 -32.36 35.78 27.01
N LEU A 21 -33.34 35.56 26.11
CA LEU A 21 -33.28 34.48 25.13
C LEU A 21 -32.20 34.71 24.06
N ALA A 22 -31.96 35.97 23.66
CA ALA A 22 -30.91 36.30 22.70
C ALA A 22 -29.50 36.11 23.29
N PHE A 23 -29.28 36.43 24.57
CA PHE A 23 -28.00 36.17 25.24
C PHE A 23 -27.75 34.67 25.50
N LEU A 24 -28.80 33.88 25.75
CA LEU A 24 -28.70 32.41 25.84
C LEU A 24 -28.47 31.76 24.47
N ALA A 25 -29.02 32.32 23.38
CA ALA A 25 -28.81 31.82 22.02
C ALA A 25 -27.41 32.13 21.47
N ILE A 26 -26.82 33.28 21.83
CA ILE A 26 -25.46 33.65 21.41
C ILE A 26 -24.39 32.85 22.20
N SER A 27 -24.66 32.49 23.46
CA SER A 27 -23.75 31.63 24.25
C SER A 27 -23.93 30.13 23.99
N ALA A 28 -24.99 29.74 23.27
CA ALA A 28 -25.26 28.34 22.93
C ALA A 28 -24.69 27.92 21.56
N CYS A 29 -24.31 28.86 20.69
CA CYS A 29 -23.62 28.55 19.44
C CYS A 29 -22.15 28.16 19.67
N ASP A 30 -21.46 28.75 20.64
CA ASP A 30 -20.10 28.31 21.05
C ASP A 30 -20.12 26.98 21.83
N ALA A 31 -21.25 26.65 22.48
CA ALA A 31 -21.36 25.42 23.26
C ALA A 31 -21.69 24.18 22.41
N ILE A 32 -22.02 24.37 21.13
CA ILE A 32 -22.33 23.30 20.16
C ILE A 32 -21.57 23.59 18.86
N ASP A 33 -20.31 23.96 18.99
CA ASP A 33 -19.35 23.84 17.89
C ASP A 33 -18.68 22.46 17.98
N PRO A 34 -19.12 21.47 17.19
CA PRO A 34 -18.50 20.15 17.17
C PRO A 34 -17.11 20.14 16.53
N THR A 35 -16.60 21.28 16.04
CA THR A 35 -15.24 21.41 15.52
C THR A 35 -14.21 21.76 16.61
N GLN A 36 -14.66 22.30 17.74
CA GLN A 36 -13.84 22.59 18.92
C GLN A 36 -13.92 21.44 19.94
N VAL A 37 -13.53 20.22 19.54
CA VAL A 37 -13.39 19.11 20.48
C VAL A 37 -12.08 19.29 21.26
N ASN A 38 -12.12 20.10 22.32
CA ASN A 38 -11.03 20.14 23.28
C ASN A 38 -11.06 18.86 24.11
N ASN A 39 -10.09 17.97 23.91
CA ASN A 39 -9.93 16.77 24.74
C ASN A 39 -9.62 17.23 26.18
N PRO A 40 -10.49 16.99 27.18
CA PRO A 40 -10.34 17.53 28.53
C PRO A 40 -9.17 16.90 29.32
N THR A 41 -8.35 16.05 28.69
CA THR A 41 -7.26 15.34 29.35
C THR A 41 -5.87 15.67 28.82
N THR A 42 -5.73 16.22 27.59
CA THR A 42 -4.45 16.64 27.00
C THR A 42 -4.73 17.48 25.75
N THR A 43 -4.26 18.73 25.69
CA THR A 43 -4.25 19.58 24.48
C THR A 43 -2.92 19.48 23.72
N ASP A 44 -2.85 20.06 22.51
CA ASP A 44 -1.60 20.15 21.74
C ASP A 44 -0.55 20.98 22.50
N GLU A 45 -0.99 22.02 23.22
CA GLU A 45 -0.12 22.79 24.13
C GLU A 45 0.37 21.94 25.31
N ASP A 46 -0.49 21.11 25.92
CA ASP A 46 -0.08 20.21 27.01
C ASP A 46 0.97 19.19 26.53
N LEU A 47 0.87 18.71 25.28
CA LEU A 47 1.85 17.80 24.66
C LEU A 47 3.15 18.51 24.34
N ALA A 48 3.11 19.73 23.81
CA ALA A 48 4.29 20.54 23.52
C ALA A 48 5.07 20.93 24.79
N GLU A 49 4.38 21.09 25.92
CA GLU A 49 4.98 21.42 27.23
C GLU A 49 5.45 20.20 28.04
N ALA A 50 5.26 18.97 27.53
CA ALA A 50 5.69 17.76 28.21
C ALA A 50 7.23 17.67 28.35
N THR A 51 7.72 16.82 29.26
CA THR A 51 9.16 16.54 29.35
C THR A 51 9.57 15.61 28.20
N ASP A 52 10.53 16.06 27.37
CA ASP A 52 11.02 15.36 26.17
C ASP A 52 9.88 14.96 25.19
N PRO A 53 9.06 15.91 24.73
CA PRO A 53 7.81 15.65 24.01
C PRO A 53 8.05 14.91 22.68
N THR A 54 9.18 15.14 22.01
CA THR A 54 9.54 14.42 20.79
C THR A 54 9.62 12.91 21.05
N VAL A 55 10.27 12.52 22.15
CA VAL A 55 10.43 11.10 22.53
C VAL A 55 9.08 10.45 22.80
N ALA A 56 8.16 11.18 23.45
CA ALA A 56 6.85 10.67 23.82
C ALA A 56 5.94 10.41 22.60
N LEU A 57 6.09 11.18 21.52
CA LEU A 57 5.22 11.10 20.33
C LEU A 57 5.71 10.11 19.26
N LEU A 58 7.00 9.79 19.22
CA LEU A 58 7.56 8.85 18.23
C LEU A 58 6.87 7.46 18.18
N PRO A 59 6.48 6.84 19.32
CA PRO A 59 5.69 5.62 19.29
C PRO A 59 4.36 5.74 18.54
N GLY A 60 3.71 6.91 18.60
CA GLY A 60 2.50 7.21 17.83
C GLY A 60 2.77 7.23 16.32
N LEU A 61 3.87 7.88 15.89
CA LEU A 61 4.31 7.87 14.49
C LEU A 61 4.64 6.46 13.98
N ARG A 62 5.36 5.65 14.77
CA ARG A 62 5.64 4.24 14.45
C ARG A 62 4.36 3.43 14.24
N ALA A 63 3.40 3.59 15.14
CA ALA A 63 2.12 2.90 15.05
C ALA A 63 1.33 3.35 13.82
N GLN A 64 1.28 4.66 13.54
CA GLN A 64 0.58 5.17 12.37
C GLN A 64 1.26 4.76 11.06
N PHE A 65 2.60 4.69 11.03
CA PHE A 65 3.34 4.17 9.89
C PHE A 65 2.93 2.72 9.59
N ALA A 66 2.87 1.85 10.60
CA ALA A 66 2.42 0.47 10.43
C ALA A 66 0.96 0.36 9.94
N ARG A 67 0.07 1.26 10.38
CA ARG A 67 -1.32 1.35 9.89
C ARG A 67 -1.40 1.78 8.42
N MET A 68 -0.58 2.76 8.02
CA MET A 68 -0.43 3.13 6.62
C MET A 68 0.05 1.94 5.78
N ILE A 69 1.06 1.21 6.24
CA ILE A 69 1.56 0.01 5.54
C ILE A 69 0.45 -1.04 5.40
N ASN A 70 -0.30 -1.31 6.47
CA ASN A 70 -1.45 -2.23 6.42
C ASN A 70 -2.45 -1.87 5.33
N ALA A 71 -2.87 -0.61 5.23
CA ALA A 71 -3.82 -0.17 4.23
C ALA A 71 -3.24 -0.23 2.80
N TYR A 72 -1.98 0.18 2.68
CA TYR A 72 -1.26 0.24 1.41
C TYR A 72 -0.99 -1.14 0.81
N VAL A 73 -0.59 -2.16 1.58
CA VAL A 73 -0.31 -3.49 1.02
C VAL A 73 -1.57 -4.22 0.57
N VAL A 74 -2.72 -3.95 1.19
CA VAL A 74 -4.00 -4.54 0.77
C VAL A 74 -4.44 -3.97 -0.58
N ALA A 75 -3.90 -2.82 -1.03
CA ALA A 75 -4.16 -2.28 -2.36
C ALA A 75 -3.66 -3.16 -3.51
N GLU A 76 -2.90 -4.22 -3.24
CA GLU A 76 -2.53 -5.20 -4.26
C GLU A 76 -3.70 -5.99 -4.85
N VAL A 77 -4.88 -5.97 -4.21
CA VAL A 77 -6.13 -6.50 -4.79
C VAL A 77 -6.62 -5.73 -6.02
N ILE A 78 -5.97 -4.62 -6.38
CA ILE A 78 -6.26 -3.81 -7.57
C ILE A 78 -5.31 -4.22 -8.73
N THR A 79 -4.53 -5.27 -8.54
CA THR A 79 -3.43 -5.67 -9.43
C THR A 79 -3.49 -7.16 -9.73
N ASP A 80 -2.69 -7.63 -10.68
CA ASP A 80 -2.55 -9.05 -11.01
C ASP A 80 -1.82 -9.90 -9.93
N ASN A 81 -1.80 -9.45 -8.68
CA ASN A 81 -1.27 -10.23 -7.56
C ASN A 81 -2.36 -11.01 -6.83
N TYR A 82 -3.53 -10.39 -6.62
CA TYR A 82 -4.63 -10.96 -5.87
C TYR A 82 -5.96 -10.55 -6.48
N SER A 83 -6.85 -11.52 -6.67
CA SER A 83 -8.25 -11.29 -6.98
C SER A 83 -9.12 -11.36 -5.72
N ILE A 84 -10.28 -10.71 -5.76
CA ILE A 84 -11.22 -10.65 -4.63
C ILE A 84 -12.32 -11.70 -4.79
N HIS A 85 -12.44 -12.60 -3.81
CA HIS A 85 -13.43 -13.70 -3.82
C HIS A 85 -14.41 -13.69 -2.64
N GLY A 86 -14.33 -12.66 -1.77
CA GLY A 86 -15.22 -12.49 -0.61
C GLY A 86 -15.92 -11.13 -0.55
N THR A 87 -16.44 -10.78 0.63
CA THR A 87 -17.28 -9.57 0.81
C THR A 87 -16.69 -8.52 1.75
N GLY A 88 -15.51 -8.76 2.35
CA GLY A 88 -14.84 -7.80 3.23
C GLY A 88 -13.99 -6.77 2.51
N ILE A 89 -13.79 -6.94 1.20
CA ILE A 89 -13.21 -5.94 0.29
C ILE A 89 -14.21 -5.73 -0.86
N PRO A 90 -14.50 -4.49 -1.28
CA PRO A 90 -15.36 -4.25 -2.44
C PRO A 90 -14.78 -4.90 -3.70
N VAL A 91 -15.53 -5.81 -4.32
CA VAL A 91 -15.07 -6.62 -5.49
C VAL A 91 -14.73 -5.77 -6.72
N ASP A 92 -15.34 -4.59 -6.86
CA ASP A 92 -15.03 -3.66 -7.96
C ASP A 92 -13.62 -3.06 -7.83
N MET A 93 -12.94 -3.21 -6.69
CA MET A 93 -11.54 -2.78 -6.56
C MET A 93 -10.58 -3.61 -7.40
N ASP A 94 -10.99 -4.83 -7.76
CA ASP A 94 -10.27 -5.72 -8.70
C ASP A 94 -10.36 -5.22 -10.17
N GLU A 95 -11.05 -4.09 -10.39
CA GLU A 95 -11.10 -3.36 -11.65
C GLU A 95 -10.61 -1.93 -11.43
N PRO A 96 -9.34 -1.63 -11.75
CA PRO A 96 -8.72 -0.33 -11.44
C PRO A 96 -9.53 0.89 -11.92
N SER A 97 -10.22 0.79 -13.06
CA SER A 97 -11.00 1.88 -13.64
C SER A 97 -12.34 2.12 -12.93
N LEU A 98 -12.80 1.18 -12.10
CA LEU A 98 -14.02 1.29 -11.29
C LEU A 98 -13.73 1.77 -9.86
N VAL A 99 -12.47 1.97 -9.48
CA VAL A 99 -12.12 2.47 -8.14
C VAL A 99 -12.55 3.92 -8.01
N THR A 100 -13.65 4.17 -7.31
CA THR A 100 -14.21 5.51 -7.06
C THR A 100 -13.74 6.09 -5.71
N PRO A 101 -13.87 7.42 -5.50
CA PRO A 101 -13.60 8.04 -4.19
C PRO A 101 -14.35 7.42 -3.02
N ASP A 102 -15.54 6.84 -3.25
CA ASP A 102 -16.34 6.18 -2.20
C ASP A 102 -15.67 4.89 -1.70
N TYR A 103 -15.00 4.16 -2.60
CA TYR A 103 -14.27 2.94 -2.23
C TYR A 103 -13.01 3.22 -1.41
N VAL A 104 -12.45 4.41 -1.49
CA VAL A 104 -11.28 4.85 -0.70
C VAL A 104 -11.66 5.81 0.43
N ASN A 105 -12.90 5.72 0.93
CA ASN A 105 -13.49 6.63 1.92
C ASN A 105 -13.58 6.06 3.36
N SER A 106 -12.55 5.36 3.83
CA SER A 106 -12.51 4.76 5.16
C SER A 106 -11.35 5.30 6.01
N THR A 107 -11.47 5.17 7.33
CA THR A 107 -10.35 5.40 8.28
C THR A 107 -9.71 4.09 8.76
N GLY A 108 -10.20 2.95 8.27
CA GLY A 108 -9.68 1.63 8.62
C GLY A 108 -8.31 1.33 7.99
N THR A 109 -7.74 0.17 8.32
CA THR A 109 -6.40 -0.26 7.88
C THR A 109 -6.43 -1.25 6.71
N SER A 110 -7.54 -1.33 5.97
CA SER A 110 -7.63 -2.04 4.68
C SER A 110 -7.46 -1.07 3.52
N VAL A 111 -7.50 -1.58 2.28
CA VAL A 111 -7.34 -0.76 1.07
C VAL A 111 -8.29 0.44 1.02
N THR A 112 -9.50 0.34 1.60
CA THR A 112 -10.47 1.44 1.58
C THR A 112 -10.05 2.64 2.43
N GLY A 113 -9.05 2.49 3.31
CA GLY A 113 -8.50 3.56 4.14
C GLY A 113 -7.10 3.99 3.75
N VAL A 114 -6.60 3.59 2.58
CA VAL A 114 -5.22 3.91 2.14
C VAL A 114 -4.97 5.42 2.11
N TYR A 115 -5.90 6.22 1.56
CA TYR A 115 -5.75 7.68 1.51
C TYR A 115 -5.69 8.30 2.91
N TRP A 116 -6.62 7.93 3.79
CA TRP A 116 -6.67 8.43 5.17
C TRP A 116 -5.37 8.16 5.91
N ASN A 117 -4.87 6.92 5.89
CA ASN A 117 -3.69 6.58 6.69
C ASN A 117 -2.40 7.25 6.17
N VAL A 118 -2.31 7.52 4.87
CA VAL A 118 -1.22 8.31 4.28
C VAL A 118 -1.29 9.76 4.77
N GLN A 119 -2.46 10.40 4.70
CA GLN A 119 -2.63 11.79 5.14
C GLN A 119 -2.43 11.95 6.66
N GLU A 120 -2.90 10.99 7.45
CA GLU A 120 -2.74 10.96 8.90
C GLU A 120 -1.26 10.84 9.29
N LEU A 121 -0.50 9.93 8.64
CA LEU A 121 0.94 9.82 8.90
C LEU A 121 1.67 11.12 8.58
N ARG A 122 1.33 11.75 7.44
CA ARG A 122 1.88 13.05 7.06
C ARG A 122 1.57 14.10 8.13
N ALA A 123 0.31 14.25 8.52
CA ALA A 123 -0.14 15.26 9.49
C ALA A 123 0.55 15.11 10.85
N LEU A 124 0.60 13.88 11.37
CA LEU A 124 1.28 13.60 12.64
C LEU A 124 2.78 13.90 12.56
N ALA A 125 3.40 13.63 11.41
CA ALA A 125 4.82 13.90 11.24
C ALA A 125 5.09 15.41 11.07
N ASP A 126 4.21 16.14 10.39
CA ASP A 126 4.25 17.61 10.31
C ASP A 126 4.21 18.21 11.71
N PHE A 127 3.24 17.80 12.55
CA PHE A 127 3.14 18.25 13.93
C PHE A 127 4.44 17.99 14.73
N VAL A 128 4.99 16.78 14.63
CA VAL A 128 6.25 16.44 15.35
C VAL A 128 7.44 17.25 14.85
N ILE A 129 7.59 17.44 13.53
CA ILE A 129 8.76 18.08 12.92
C ILE A 129 8.71 19.60 13.04
N GLU A 130 7.52 20.19 12.86
CA GLU A 130 7.34 21.63 12.69
C GLU A 130 6.94 22.33 13.98
N GLU A 131 6.24 21.64 14.88
CA GLU A 131 5.73 22.24 16.12
C GLU A 131 6.45 21.71 17.37
N ILE A 132 6.65 20.40 17.48
CA ILE A 132 7.21 19.79 18.71
C ILE A 132 8.73 19.85 18.76
N ALA A 133 9.42 19.23 17.80
CA ALA A 133 10.88 19.11 17.83
C ALA A 133 11.63 20.46 17.91
N PRO A 134 11.21 21.56 17.23
CA PRO A 134 11.87 22.85 17.34
C PRO A 134 11.81 23.47 18.74
N ASN A 135 10.81 23.09 19.54
CA ASN A 135 10.59 23.58 20.89
C ASN A 135 11.10 22.61 21.98
N ASP A 136 11.65 21.46 21.58
CA ASP A 136 12.23 20.44 22.45
C ASP A 136 13.77 20.50 22.40
N PRO A 137 14.44 21.23 23.32
CA PRO A 137 15.89 21.33 23.33
C PRO A 137 16.59 20.01 23.66
N GLY A 138 15.86 19.01 24.17
CA GLY A 138 16.35 17.67 24.48
C GLY A 138 16.19 16.67 23.33
N ALA A 139 15.51 17.05 22.24
CA ALA A 139 15.17 16.16 21.14
C ALA A 139 16.43 15.49 20.54
N PRO A 140 16.54 14.15 20.63
CA PRO A 140 17.66 13.45 20.02
C PRO A 140 17.60 13.59 18.48
N PRO A 141 18.68 14.02 17.80
CA PRO A 141 18.68 14.21 16.34
C PRO A 141 18.26 12.96 15.55
N ALA A 142 18.55 11.77 16.06
CA ALA A 142 18.14 10.51 15.45
C ALA A 142 16.62 10.31 15.42
N LEU A 143 15.89 10.81 16.43
CA LEU A 143 14.43 10.71 16.47
C LEU A 143 13.77 11.73 15.56
N VAL A 144 14.36 12.92 15.42
CA VAL A 144 13.93 13.91 14.41
C VAL A 144 14.14 13.37 13.00
N ALA A 145 15.28 12.70 12.75
CA ALA A 145 15.52 12.02 11.48
C ALA A 145 14.52 10.87 11.22
N GLU A 146 14.13 10.12 12.25
CA GLU A 146 13.08 9.10 12.16
C GLU A 146 11.71 9.71 11.84
N ALA A 147 11.35 10.85 12.43
CA ALA A 147 10.12 11.57 12.10
C ALA A 147 10.12 12.04 10.63
N HIS A 148 11.24 12.60 10.15
CA HIS A 148 11.41 12.95 8.73
C HIS A 148 11.29 11.73 7.81
N TYR A 149 11.82 10.57 8.21
CA TYR A 149 11.63 9.34 7.45
C TYR A 149 10.14 8.99 7.31
N TYR A 150 9.35 9.11 8.38
CA TYR A 150 7.91 8.81 8.32
C TYR A 150 7.14 9.80 7.43
N ARG A 151 7.42 11.10 7.53
CA ARG A 151 6.83 12.07 6.61
C ARG A 151 7.22 11.80 5.15
N GLY A 152 8.50 11.49 4.93
CA GLY A 152 9.03 11.11 3.63
C GLY A 152 8.36 9.87 3.06
N MET A 153 8.08 8.87 3.89
CA MET A 153 7.32 7.67 3.49
C MET A 153 5.85 7.97 3.18
N ALA A 154 5.21 8.89 3.91
CA ALA A 154 3.86 9.35 3.60
C ALA A 154 3.83 10.01 2.20
N PHE A 155 4.74 10.95 1.93
CA PHE A 155 4.84 11.58 0.62
C PHE A 155 5.25 10.62 -0.50
N LEU A 156 6.11 9.64 -0.22
CA LEU A 156 6.48 8.59 -1.17
C LEU A 156 5.26 7.77 -1.55
N THR A 157 4.52 7.28 -0.56
CA THR A 157 3.29 6.49 -0.78
C THR A 157 2.23 7.33 -1.49
N MET A 158 2.12 8.62 -1.14
CA MET A 158 1.21 9.55 -1.78
C MET A 158 1.51 9.71 -3.28
N GLY A 159 2.77 9.94 -3.64
CA GLY A 159 3.19 10.02 -5.04
C GLY A 159 3.15 8.67 -5.78
N GLU A 160 3.29 7.57 -5.04
CA GLU A 160 3.23 6.21 -5.58
C GLU A 160 1.81 5.75 -5.90
N VAL A 161 0.82 6.11 -5.07
CA VAL A 161 -0.55 5.56 -5.13
C VAL A 161 -1.57 6.54 -5.67
N PHE A 162 -1.39 7.86 -5.48
CA PHE A 162 -2.37 8.86 -5.93
C PHE A 162 -1.82 9.71 -7.06
N SER A 163 -2.70 10.14 -7.97
CA SER A 163 -2.29 11.02 -9.06
C SER A 163 -2.12 12.46 -8.56
N HIS A 164 -3.00 12.89 -7.67
CA HIS A 164 -2.94 14.16 -6.95
C HIS A 164 -3.43 13.96 -5.51
N ALA A 165 -2.90 14.77 -4.59
CA ALA A 165 -3.40 14.90 -3.23
C ALA A 165 -2.98 16.27 -2.65
N PRO A 166 -3.79 16.89 -1.78
CA PRO A 166 -3.38 18.07 -1.04
C PRO A 166 -2.28 17.72 -0.03
N HIS A 167 -1.38 18.67 0.21
CA HIS A 167 -0.26 18.51 1.14
C HIS A 167 -0.44 19.31 2.44
N GLU A 168 -1.51 20.08 2.54
CA GLU A 168 -1.91 20.90 3.68
C GLU A 168 -3.43 20.84 3.82
N GLU A 169 -3.94 21.15 5.00
CA GLU A 169 -5.38 21.22 5.26
C GLU A 169 -6.05 22.23 4.33
N ASP A 170 -7.17 21.83 3.74
CA ASP A 170 -7.94 22.61 2.76
C ASP A 170 -7.10 23.15 1.59
N GLY A 171 -5.93 22.57 1.33
CA GLY A 171 -5.03 23.00 0.26
C GLY A 171 -5.51 22.52 -1.12
N ALA A 172 -5.01 23.16 -2.18
CA ALA A 172 -5.22 22.66 -3.53
C ALA A 172 -4.47 21.32 -3.75
N ALA A 173 -5.11 20.39 -4.45
CA ALA A 173 -4.51 19.10 -4.79
C ALA A 173 -3.21 19.27 -5.61
N GLN A 174 -2.14 18.62 -5.16
CA GLN A 174 -0.82 18.67 -5.79
C GLN A 174 -0.54 17.39 -6.58
N PRO A 175 0.15 17.46 -7.73
CA PRO A 175 0.47 16.29 -8.53
C PRO A 175 1.47 15.36 -7.82
N SER A 176 1.40 14.07 -8.14
CA SER A 176 2.27 13.01 -7.60
C SER A 176 3.77 13.34 -7.65
N ALA A 177 4.24 13.99 -8.72
CA ALA A 177 5.64 14.40 -8.84
C ALA A 177 6.08 15.40 -7.74
N THR A 178 5.16 16.28 -7.29
CA THR A 178 5.41 17.18 -6.17
C THR A 178 5.48 16.40 -4.86
N SER A 179 4.63 15.39 -4.66
CA SER A 179 4.71 14.50 -3.50
C SER A 179 6.05 13.75 -3.48
N LEU A 180 6.48 13.18 -4.61
CA LEU A 180 7.77 12.51 -4.73
C LEU A 180 8.97 13.44 -4.46
N ALA A 181 8.92 14.69 -4.94
CA ALA A 181 9.96 15.67 -4.65
C ALA A 181 10.05 16.01 -3.14
N ARG A 182 8.90 16.12 -2.46
CA ARG A 182 8.85 16.29 -1.00
C ARG A 182 9.37 15.05 -0.27
N ALA A 183 9.01 13.85 -0.73
CA ALA A 183 9.54 12.60 -0.20
C ALA A 183 11.08 12.59 -0.26
N VAL A 184 11.69 12.99 -1.39
CA VAL A 184 13.15 13.10 -1.50
C VAL A 184 13.73 14.06 -0.46
N SER A 185 13.15 15.24 -0.31
CA SER A 185 13.61 16.23 0.67
C SER A 185 13.55 15.71 2.11
N ASP A 186 12.43 15.11 2.50
CA ASP A 186 12.26 14.56 3.85
C ASP A 186 13.12 13.34 4.10
N LEU A 187 13.27 12.43 3.13
CA LEU A 187 14.13 11.26 3.28
C LEU A 187 15.62 11.63 3.34
N GLN A 188 16.04 12.71 2.67
CA GLN A 188 17.39 13.28 2.85
C GLN A 188 17.60 13.83 4.27
N ALA A 189 16.61 14.56 4.81
CA ALA A 189 16.63 15.00 6.21
C ALA A 189 16.59 13.81 7.20
N GLY A 190 15.90 12.74 6.81
CA GLY A 190 15.80 11.48 7.55
C GLY A 190 16.99 10.54 7.40
N ALA A 191 18.04 10.91 6.66
CA ALA A 191 19.21 10.05 6.42
C ALA A 191 19.88 9.56 7.71
N GLY A 192 19.77 10.32 8.81
CA GLY A 192 20.26 9.94 10.13
C GLY A 192 19.54 8.75 10.78
N PHE A 193 18.39 8.32 10.25
CA PHE A 193 17.65 7.16 10.75
C PHE A 193 18.32 5.84 10.36
N GLY A 194 18.96 5.77 9.19
CA GLY A 194 19.70 4.59 8.73
C GLY A 194 19.44 4.22 7.27
N PRO A 195 19.85 3.00 6.85
CA PRO A 195 19.75 2.56 5.46
C PRO A 195 18.32 2.56 4.88
N GLN A 196 17.29 2.47 5.73
CA GLN A 196 15.88 2.58 5.33
C GLN A 196 15.58 3.90 4.60
N ALA A 197 16.18 5.02 5.03
CA ALA A 197 16.00 6.31 4.36
C ALA A 197 16.60 6.29 2.94
N ASN A 198 17.80 5.70 2.77
CA ASN A 198 18.41 5.53 1.45
C ASN A 198 17.63 4.55 0.56
N ALA A 199 17.06 3.49 1.12
CA ALA A 199 16.23 2.56 0.36
C ALA A 199 14.95 3.26 -0.16
N ALA A 200 14.30 4.06 0.68
CA ALA A 200 13.17 4.88 0.28
C ALA A 200 13.56 5.96 -0.75
N LEU A 201 14.75 6.59 -0.61
CA LEU A 201 15.28 7.53 -1.61
C LEU A 201 15.48 6.86 -2.97
N ALA A 202 16.05 5.66 -3.00
CA ALA A 202 16.23 4.90 -4.23
C ALA A 202 14.89 4.68 -4.94
N ARG A 203 13.84 4.32 -4.19
CA ARG A 203 12.47 4.17 -4.72
C ARG A 203 11.90 5.50 -5.21
N ALA A 204 12.02 6.57 -4.44
CA ALA A 204 11.51 7.89 -4.84
C ALA A 204 12.17 8.38 -6.14
N HIS A 205 13.50 8.25 -6.24
CA HIS A 205 14.24 8.59 -7.45
C HIS A 205 13.91 7.69 -8.63
N ARG A 206 13.68 6.39 -8.40
CA ARG A 206 13.19 5.48 -9.44
C ARG A 206 11.85 5.96 -9.99
N LEU A 207 10.88 6.30 -9.14
CA LEU A 207 9.57 6.80 -9.56
C LEU A 207 9.66 8.16 -10.29
N LEU A 208 10.68 8.97 -9.99
CA LEU A 208 10.98 10.23 -10.68
C LEU A 208 11.78 10.04 -11.98
N GLY A 209 12.21 8.84 -12.31
CA GLY A 209 13.06 8.56 -13.48
C GLY A 209 14.52 9.03 -13.35
N ASP A 210 14.97 9.39 -12.13
CA ASP A 210 16.35 9.81 -11.89
C ASP A 210 17.25 8.60 -11.64
N ALA A 211 17.74 8.00 -12.72
CA ALA A 211 18.60 6.82 -12.68
C ALA A 211 19.89 7.05 -11.86
N GLY A 212 20.49 8.25 -11.93
CA GLY A 212 21.73 8.55 -11.24
C GLY A 212 21.56 8.58 -9.73
N ALA A 213 20.55 9.33 -9.26
CA ALA A 213 20.25 9.42 -7.83
C ALA A 213 19.70 8.10 -7.27
N ALA A 214 18.87 7.38 -8.04
CA ALA A 214 18.36 6.07 -7.67
C ALA A 214 19.51 5.06 -7.47
N ALA A 215 20.45 4.99 -8.42
CA ALA A 215 21.63 4.11 -8.30
C ALA A 215 22.52 4.49 -7.11
N SER A 216 22.73 5.78 -6.86
CA SER A 216 23.54 6.23 -5.73
C SER A 216 22.94 5.79 -4.39
N ALA A 217 21.63 5.99 -4.21
CA ALA A 217 20.93 5.61 -2.99
C ALA A 217 20.88 4.08 -2.80
N ALA A 218 20.62 3.32 -3.87
CA ALA A 218 20.63 1.86 -3.84
C ALA A 218 22.00 1.29 -3.46
N ASN A 219 23.08 1.81 -4.06
CA ASN A 219 24.44 1.40 -3.72
C ASN A 219 24.84 1.78 -2.29
N ALA A 220 24.34 2.89 -1.75
CA ALA A 220 24.57 3.26 -0.35
C ALA A 220 23.97 2.23 0.63
N VAL A 221 22.78 1.71 0.32
CA VAL A 221 22.17 0.61 1.11
C VAL A 221 23.01 -0.65 0.98
N LEU A 222 23.27 -1.11 -0.24
CA LEU A 222 23.97 -2.38 -0.49
C LEU A 222 25.41 -2.38 0.05
N GLY A 223 26.09 -1.23 -0.02
CA GLY A 223 27.45 -1.06 0.50
C GLY A 223 27.54 -1.05 2.03
N SER A 224 26.46 -0.68 2.73
CA SER A 224 26.41 -0.65 4.19
C SER A 224 25.77 -1.89 4.81
N ALA A 225 24.74 -2.45 4.16
CA ALA A 225 23.98 -3.59 4.61
C ALA A 225 23.47 -4.41 3.40
N PRO A 226 24.27 -5.34 2.86
CA PRO A 226 23.91 -6.11 1.65
C PRO A 226 22.69 -7.03 1.84
N ASN A 227 22.37 -7.41 3.08
CA ASN A 227 21.18 -8.21 3.43
C ASN A 227 20.10 -7.35 4.11
N PHE A 228 20.11 -6.03 3.87
CA PHE A 228 19.22 -5.08 4.52
C PHE A 228 17.75 -5.51 4.44
N LEU A 229 17.04 -5.34 5.56
CA LEU A 229 15.62 -5.59 5.71
C LEU A 229 15.10 -4.64 6.79
N PHE A 230 14.05 -3.90 6.46
CA PHE A 230 13.32 -3.04 7.38
C PHE A 230 11.83 -3.29 7.23
N ALA A 231 11.18 -3.54 8.37
CA ALA A 231 9.75 -3.78 8.51
C ALA A 231 9.28 -3.16 9.83
N PRO A 232 8.12 -2.48 9.87
CA PRO A 232 7.51 -2.07 11.12
C PRO A 232 7.04 -3.30 11.93
N SER A 233 6.97 -3.15 13.25
CA SER A 233 6.48 -4.18 14.16
C SER A 233 4.95 -4.17 14.23
N TYR A 234 4.38 -5.35 14.40
CA TYR A 234 2.96 -5.60 14.66
C TYR A 234 2.81 -6.36 15.97
N ASP A 235 1.58 -6.42 16.49
CA ASP A 235 1.23 -7.19 17.67
C ASP A 235 -0.15 -7.86 17.50
N GLU A 236 -0.42 -8.89 18.29
CA GLU A 236 -1.63 -9.70 18.13
C GLU A 236 -2.94 -8.99 18.58
N GLN A 237 -2.86 -7.88 19.31
CA GLN A 237 -3.99 -7.28 20.02
C GLN A 237 -4.41 -5.90 19.48
N PHE A 238 -3.47 -5.00 19.21
CA PHE A 238 -3.74 -3.58 18.97
C PHE A 238 -3.32 -3.11 17.58
N LEU A 239 -2.23 -3.69 17.03
CA LEU A 239 -1.71 -3.36 15.70
C LEU A 239 -1.43 -4.66 14.94
N THR A 240 -2.48 -5.31 14.47
CA THR A 240 -2.37 -6.57 13.71
C THR A 240 -2.06 -6.31 12.24
N ASN A 241 -1.33 -7.21 11.60
CA ASN A 241 -1.16 -7.31 10.15
C ASN A 241 -2.53 -7.52 9.48
N THR A 242 -2.98 -6.53 8.70
CA THR A 242 -4.31 -6.57 8.05
C THR A 242 -4.45 -7.71 7.04
N PRO A 243 -3.49 -7.97 6.11
CA PRO A 243 -3.59 -9.08 5.17
C PRO A 243 -3.94 -10.44 5.79
N VAL A 244 -3.40 -10.76 6.97
CA VAL A 244 -3.68 -12.02 7.68
C VAL A 244 -5.17 -12.20 7.97
N ALA A 245 -5.92 -11.10 8.17
CA ALA A 245 -7.37 -11.16 8.32
C ALA A 245 -8.04 -11.72 7.05
N PHE A 246 -7.61 -11.28 5.87
CA PHE A 246 -8.20 -11.67 4.60
C PHE A 246 -7.67 -12.99 4.07
N LEU A 247 -6.44 -13.37 4.39
CA LEU A 247 -5.80 -14.57 3.84
C LEU A 247 -5.89 -15.79 4.76
N VAL A 248 -5.96 -15.60 6.08
CA VAL A 248 -5.84 -16.69 7.05
C VAL A 248 -7.05 -16.78 7.98
N LEU A 249 -7.48 -15.67 8.56
CA LEU A 249 -8.38 -15.70 9.73
C LEU A 249 -9.87 -15.70 9.39
N ARG A 250 -10.27 -15.03 8.31
CA ARG A 250 -11.66 -14.99 7.88
C ARG A 250 -12.01 -16.29 7.17
N ALA A 251 -13.18 -16.83 7.47
CA ALA A 251 -13.65 -18.11 6.93
C ALA A 251 -13.65 -18.17 5.40
N LEU A 252 -13.89 -17.04 4.72
CA LEU A 252 -13.91 -17.01 3.25
C LEU A 252 -12.54 -16.79 2.60
N GLN A 253 -11.50 -16.46 3.38
CA GLN A 253 -10.14 -16.19 2.88
C GLN A 253 -10.15 -15.37 1.57
N GLU A 254 -10.59 -14.13 1.67
CA GLU A 254 -11.23 -13.35 0.60
C GLU A 254 -10.31 -12.86 -0.51
N MET A 255 -8.99 -13.10 -0.38
CA MET A 255 -7.98 -12.77 -1.37
C MET A 255 -7.38 -14.06 -1.93
N GLN A 256 -7.39 -14.21 -3.25
CA GLN A 256 -6.84 -15.38 -3.94
C GLN A 256 -5.71 -14.95 -4.89
N PRO A 257 -4.51 -15.55 -4.80
CA PRO A 257 -3.43 -15.18 -5.70
C PRO A 257 -3.72 -15.68 -7.12
N LEU A 258 -3.14 -15.02 -8.12
CA LEU A 258 -3.02 -15.63 -9.46
C LEU A 258 -2.36 -17.03 -9.32
N PRO A 259 -2.72 -18.04 -10.13
CA PRO A 259 -2.18 -19.40 -9.97
C PRO A 259 -0.66 -19.49 -10.01
N ARG A 260 0.02 -18.58 -10.70
CA ARG A 260 1.49 -18.52 -10.75
C ARG A 260 2.14 -18.07 -9.43
N LEU A 261 1.38 -17.45 -8.54
CA LEU A 261 1.85 -16.85 -7.28
C LEU A 261 1.43 -17.69 -6.06
N ASP A 262 0.70 -18.80 -6.25
CA ASP A 262 0.18 -19.63 -5.15
C ASP A 262 1.28 -20.10 -4.20
N PHE A 263 2.47 -20.44 -4.71
CA PHE A 263 3.59 -20.89 -3.87
C PHE A 263 4.07 -19.86 -2.82
N MET A 264 3.68 -18.59 -2.93
CA MET A 264 4.01 -17.54 -1.97
C MET A 264 2.88 -17.23 -0.98
N ASP A 265 1.74 -17.89 -1.14
CA ASP A 265 0.52 -17.57 -0.43
C ASP A 265 0.23 -18.55 0.73
N PRO A 266 -0.24 -18.08 1.90
CA PRO A 266 -0.29 -16.68 2.32
C PRO A 266 1.09 -16.19 2.78
N LYS A 267 1.57 -15.05 2.27
CA LYS A 267 2.90 -14.53 2.66
C LYS A 267 3.02 -14.22 4.15
N TYR A 268 1.92 -13.82 4.79
CA TYR A 268 1.86 -13.52 6.22
C TYR A 268 0.90 -14.51 6.89
N THR A 269 1.41 -15.25 7.88
CA THR A 269 0.72 -16.38 8.49
C THR A 269 0.17 -16.08 9.88
N GLU A 270 0.67 -15.02 10.54
CA GLU A 270 0.37 -14.68 11.94
C GLU A 270 0.03 -13.19 12.09
N ARG A 271 -0.80 -12.84 13.07
CA ARG A 271 -1.30 -11.46 13.27
C ARG A 271 -0.20 -10.44 13.51
N ASP A 272 0.94 -10.84 14.03
CA ASP A 272 2.10 -10.02 14.32
C ASP A 272 3.21 -10.15 13.25
N SER A 273 2.94 -10.86 12.15
CA SER A 273 3.85 -10.96 11.01
C SER A 273 4.23 -9.58 10.49
N SER A 274 5.52 -9.28 10.49
CA SER A 274 6.04 -7.99 10.00
C SER A 274 5.99 -7.91 8.47
N ILE A 275 5.64 -6.73 7.94
CA ILE A 275 5.53 -6.47 6.50
C ILE A 275 6.80 -5.75 6.03
N PRO A 276 7.67 -6.37 5.22
CA PRO A 276 8.84 -5.69 4.66
C PRO A 276 8.43 -4.45 3.86
N ILE A 277 9.02 -3.30 4.18
CA ILE A 277 8.77 -2.04 3.46
C ILE A 277 10.01 -1.51 2.76
N ALA A 278 11.21 -1.92 3.17
CA ALA A 278 12.46 -1.61 2.48
C ALA A 278 13.45 -2.76 2.66
N LYS A 279 14.06 -3.21 1.56
CA LYS A 279 14.97 -4.36 1.58
C LYS A 279 15.97 -4.32 0.43
N ALA A 280 17.10 -5.00 0.61
CA ALA A 280 18.20 -5.00 -0.36
C ALA A 280 17.81 -5.58 -1.73
N GLU A 281 16.85 -6.49 -1.80
CA GLU A 281 16.34 -7.05 -3.05
C GLU A 281 15.79 -5.96 -3.98
N GLU A 282 15.00 -5.01 -3.45
CA GLU A 282 14.49 -3.89 -4.23
C GLU A 282 15.62 -3.00 -4.79
N MET A 283 16.71 -2.86 -4.04
CA MET A 283 17.87 -2.07 -4.48
C MET A 283 18.56 -2.72 -5.68
N TYR A 284 18.75 -4.04 -5.64
CA TYR A 284 19.24 -4.79 -6.79
C TYR A 284 18.29 -4.71 -7.99
N LEU A 285 16.97 -4.78 -7.77
CA LEU A 285 15.98 -4.66 -8.83
C LEU A 285 15.99 -3.27 -9.48
N ILE A 286 16.16 -2.20 -8.70
CA ILE A 286 16.33 -0.82 -9.22
C ILE A 286 17.61 -0.73 -10.07
N LEU A 287 18.74 -1.27 -9.59
CA LEU A 287 20.00 -1.25 -10.34
C LEU A 287 19.91 -2.09 -11.63
N ALA A 288 19.21 -3.22 -11.60
CA ALA A 288 18.95 -4.03 -12.80
C ALA A 288 18.11 -3.27 -13.82
N GLU A 289 17.07 -2.56 -13.37
CA GLU A 289 16.22 -1.72 -14.22
C GLU A 289 17.01 -0.59 -14.91
N ILE A 290 17.86 0.11 -14.15
CA ILE A 290 18.75 1.16 -14.66
C ILE A 290 19.72 0.59 -15.70
N ALA A 291 20.31 -0.57 -15.41
CA ALA A 291 21.23 -1.24 -16.32
C ALA A 291 20.52 -1.65 -17.62
N LEU A 292 19.29 -2.17 -17.56
CA LEU A 292 18.51 -2.50 -18.76
C LEU A 292 18.14 -1.26 -19.58
N ALA A 293 17.69 -0.19 -18.94
CA ALA A 293 17.32 1.07 -19.61
C ALA A 293 18.52 1.70 -20.34
N SER A 294 19.73 1.54 -19.79
CA SER A 294 20.99 1.98 -20.43
C SER A 294 21.59 0.97 -21.42
N GLY A 295 20.95 -0.18 -21.63
CA GLY A 295 21.43 -1.24 -22.52
C GLY A 295 22.61 -2.07 -21.97
N ASN A 296 22.94 -1.93 -20.69
CA ASN A 296 23.98 -2.71 -20.02
C ASN A 296 23.44 -4.08 -19.55
N ILE A 297 23.31 -5.00 -20.50
CA ILE A 297 22.77 -6.35 -20.29
C ILE A 297 23.55 -7.14 -19.22
N ALA A 298 24.88 -7.06 -19.21
CA ALA A 298 25.69 -7.83 -18.28
C ALA A 298 25.50 -7.37 -16.83
N GLU A 299 25.42 -6.06 -16.60
CA GLU A 299 25.16 -5.51 -15.27
C GLU A 299 23.72 -5.81 -14.82
N ALA A 300 22.75 -5.75 -15.75
CA ALA A 300 21.38 -6.14 -15.46
C ALA A 300 21.25 -7.60 -15.00
N GLN A 301 21.88 -8.53 -15.71
CA GLN A 301 21.94 -9.94 -15.34
C GLN A 301 22.53 -10.12 -13.94
N SER A 302 23.67 -9.47 -13.66
CA SER A 302 24.36 -9.57 -12.36
C SER A 302 23.49 -9.06 -11.21
N ASN A 303 22.83 -7.91 -11.38
CA ASN A 303 21.96 -7.34 -10.37
C ASN A 303 20.72 -8.19 -10.15
N LEU A 304 20.08 -8.67 -11.23
CA LEU A 304 18.90 -9.52 -11.12
C LEU A 304 19.22 -10.88 -10.47
N ALA A 305 20.35 -11.51 -10.84
CA ALA A 305 20.83 -12.73 -10.20
C ALA A 305 21.13 -12.53 -8.71
N SER A 306 21.64 -11.35 -8.32
CA SER A 306 21.88 -10.99 -6.92
C SER A 306 20.57 -10.84 -6.14
N ALA A 307 19.55 -10.20 -6.73
CA ALA A 307 18.21 -10.11 -6.14
C ALA A 307 17.59 -11.50 -5.90
N ILE A 308 17.66 -12.38 -6.91
CA ILE A 308 17.13 -13.75 -6.84
C ILE A 308 17.84 -14.56 -5.77
N THR A 309 19.18 -14.51 -5.75
CA THR A 309 19.99 -15.22 -4.75
C THR A 309 19.66 -14.76 -3.34
N LEU A 310 19.52 -13.45 -3.12
CA LEU A 310 19.16 -12.89 -1.83
C LEU A 310 17.75 -13.30 -1.41
N ALA A 311 16.76 -13.19 -2.30
CA ALA A 311 15.38 -13.59 -2.02
C ALA A 311 15.32 -15.07 -1.57
N ASN A 312 16.00 -15.97 -2.28
CA ASN A 312 16.04 -17.39 -1.95
C ASN A 312 16.77 -17.69 -0.62
N SER A 313 17.54 -16.76 -0.09
CA SER A 313 18.22 -16.90 1.20
C SER A 313 17.37 -16.50 2.42
N ARG A 314 16.19 -15.88 2.21
CA ARG A 314 15.36 -15.34 3.31
C ARG A 314 14.61 -16.38 4.13
N GLY A 315 14.58 -17.64 3.70
CA GLY A 315 13.97 -18.75 4.43
C GLY A 315 12.44 -18.80 4.33
N THR A 316 11.85 -19.72 5.08
CA THR A 316 10.40 -20.01 5.10
C THR A 316 9.90 -20.17 6.53
N VAL A 317 8.58 -20.07 6.69
CA VAL A 317 7.85 -20.43 7.92
C VAL A 317 6.94 -21.62 7.67
N SER A 318 6.68 -22.39 8.73
CA SER A 318 5.73 -23.50 8.69
C SER A 318 4.31 -22.97 8.90
N PHE A 319 3.37 -23.40 8.07
CA PHE A 319 1.97 -22.98 8.13
C PHE A 319 1.03 -24.18 7.92
N ASP A 320 0.02 -24.29 8.77
CA ASP A 320 -1.04 -25.28 8.63
C ASP A 320 -2.18 -24.64 7.83
N ASP A 321 -2.25 -24.97 6.54
CA ASP A 321 -3.21 -24.38 5.63
C ASP A 321 -4.46 -25.25 5.50
N ILE A 322 -5.58 -24.71 5.95
CA ILE A 322 -6.91 -25.32 5.81
C ILE A 322 -7.54 -25.07 4.44
N ASP A 323 -6.98 -24.13 3.65
CA ASP A 323 -7.43 -23.62 2.36
C ASP A 323 -8.90 -23.89 2.00
N GLU A 324 -9.77 -22.97 2.40
CA GLU A 324 -11.21 -23.07 2.15
C GLU A 324 -11.65 -22.31 0.87
N ARG A 325 -10.69 -21.70 0.17
CA ARG A 325 -10.95 -20.79 -0.95
C ARG A 325 -11.52 -21.47 -2.18
N ARG A 326 -12.33 -20.70 -2.89
CA ARG A 326 -13.01 -21.09 -4.12
C ARG A 326 -12.94 -19.96 -5.12
N ASN A 327 -12.97 -20.31 -6.40
CA ASN A 327 -13.20 -19.36 -7.46
C ASN A 327 -14.60 -18.72 -7.33
N ALA A 328 -14.81 -17.60 -8.04
CA ALA A 328 -16.08 -16.88 -8.01
C ALA A 328 -17.28 -17.73 -8.47
N ASP A 329 -17.05 -18.72 -9.33
CA ASP A 329 -18.03 -19.71 -9.79
C ASP A 329 -18.20 -20.92 -8.83
N LEU A 330 -17.58 -20.85 -7.65
CA LEU A 330 -17.53 -21.88 -6.60
C LEU A 330 -16.70 -23.12 -6.95
N SER A 331 -16.05 -23.16 -8.12
CA SER A 331 -15.07 -24.20 -8.46
C SER A 331 -13.86 -24.14 -7.53
N LEU A 332 -13.18 -25.27 -7.41
CA LEU A 332 -11.95 -25.35 -6.64
C LEU A 332 -10.81 -24.67 -7.40
N ARG A 333 -10.11 -23.76 -6.73
CA ARG A 333 -8.91 -23.11 -7.26
C ARG A 333 -7.77 -24.13 -7.45
N PRO A 334 -6.71 -23.80 -8.23
CA PRO A 334 -5.47 -24.57 -8.24
C PRO A 334 -4.93 -24.75 -6.82
N ARG A 335 -4.69 -26.01 -6.43
CA ARG A 335 -4.24 -26.41 -5.08
C ARG A 335 -3.55 -27.79 -5.05
N SER A 336 -2.99 -28.20 -6.18
CA SER A 336 -2.23 -29.45 -6.33
C SER A 336 -0.92 -29.15 -7.02
N SER A 337 0.18 -29.69 -6.49
CA SER A 337 1.52 -29.54 -7.04
C SER A 337 1.71 -30.23 -8.39
N GLU A 338 0.78 -31.09 -8.79
CA GLU A 338 0.70 -31.66 -10.15
C GLU A 338 0.30 -30.62 -11.20
N ILE A 339 -0.32 -29.51 -10.78
CA ILE A 339 -0.76 -28.46 -11.69
C ILE A 339 0.45 -27.65 -12.17
N VAL A 340 0.56 -27.52 -13.49
CA VAL A 340 1.55 -26.69 -14.17
C VAL A 340 0.90 -25.45 -14.77
N ILE A 341 1.56 -24.30 -14.59
CA ILE A 341 1.04 -23.00 -15.00
C ILE A 341 1.85 -22.47 -16.17
N ARG A 342 1.19 -21.93 -17.20
CA ARG A 342 1.82 -21.04 -18.17
C ARG A 342 1.26 -19.63 -18.04
N ALA A 343 2.12 -18.62 -18.19
CA ALA A 343 1.80 -17.22 -17.95
C ALA A 343 0.91 -16.58 -19.03
N ASP A 344 0.90 -17.16 -20.24
CA ASP A 344 -0.02 -16.87 -21.32
C ASP A 344 -0.09 -18.06 -22.29
N ALA A 345 -0.86 -17.93 -23.37
CA ALA A 345 -1.03 -19.00 -24.37
C ALA A 345 0.27 -19.41 -25.09
N ASP A 346 1.27 -18.52 -25.16
CA ASP A 346 2.52 -18.74 -25.90
C ASP A 346 3.68 -19.13 -24.97
N SER A 347 3.47 -19.09 -23.65
CA SER A 347 4.48 -19.42 -22.65
C SER A 347 4.55 -20.93 -22.38
N PRO A 348 5.73 -21.45 -21.99
CA PRO A 348 5.85 -22.83 -21.54
C PRO A 348 5.13 -23.04 -20.21
N TYR A 349 4.64 -24.26 -19.99
CA TYR A 349 4.15 -24.70 -18.69
C TYR A 349 5.31 -24.86 -17.70
N ARG A 350 5.09 -24.39 -16.47
CA ARG A 350 6.04 -24.42 -15.36
C ARG A 350 5.42 -25.14 -14.17
N ALA A 351 6.14 -26.09 -13.61
CA ALA A 351 5.77 -26.79 -12.38
C ALA A 351 6.25 -26.02 -11.14
N GLY A 352 5.74 -26.42 -9.96
CA GLY A 352 6.19 -25.89 -8.67
C GLY A 352 5.66 -24.51 -8.31
N LEU A 353 4.66 -24.01 -9.03
CA LEU A 353 4.02 -22.72 -8.77
C LEU A 353 2.75 -22.84 -7.91
N VAL A 354 2.22 -24.06 -7.76
CA VAL A 354 1.05 -24.39 -6.95
C VAL A 354 1.47 -25.41 -5.89
N LEU A 355 1.04 -25.21 -4.64
CA LEU A 355 1.28 -26.13 -3.54
C LEU A 355 0.09 -27.09 -3.36
N ASP A 356 0.36 -28.24 -2.73
CA ASP A 356 -0.70 -29.15 -2.31
C ASP A 356 -1.44 -28.56 -1.10
N ARG A 357 -2.75 -28.32 -1.24
CA ARG A 357 -3.60 -27.77 -0.18
C ARG A 357 -4.96 -28.48 -0.10
N PRO A 358 -5.59 -28.59 1.08
CA PRO A 358 -5.06 -28.21 2.40
C PRO A 358 -3.90 -29.14 2.83
N ALA A 359 -2.99 -28.62 3.66
CA ALA A 359 -1.86 -29.37 4.19
C ALA A 359 -1.30 -28.76 5.49
N ASP A 360 -0.84 -29.63 6.38
CA ASP A 360 -0.15 -29.23 7.62
C ASP A 360 1.34 -29.02 7.34
N GLY A 361 1.93 -28.01 7.97
CA GLY A 361 3.37 -27.75 7.93
C GLY A 361 3.92 -27.29 6.58
N LEU A 362 3.11 -26.68 5.72
CA LEU A 362 3.55 -26.08 4.46
C LEU A 362 4.64 -25.04 4.71
N GLN A 363 5.67 -25.04 3.88
CA GLN A 363 6.78 -24.09 3.96
C GLN A 363 6.50 -22.90 3.07
N ILE A 364 6.20 -21.76 3.67
CA ILE A 364 5.81 -20.54 2.96
C ILE A 364 6.90 -19.46 3.14
N PRO A 365 7.35 -18.78 2.08
CA PRO A 365 8.25 -17.64 2.22
C PRO A 365 7.53 -16.46 2.88
N ASN A 366 8.10 -15.92 3.96
CA ASN A 366 7.50 -14.81 4.72
C ASN A 366 8.16 -13.44 4.49
N ILE A 367 9.29 -13.39 3.78
CA ILE A 367 9.98 -12.15 3.43
C ILE A 367 10.03 -11.97 1.92
N SER A 368 10.58 -12.93 1.18
CA SER A 368 10.74 -12.87 -0.28
C SER A 368 10.93 -14.26 -0.85
N ALA A 369 10.45 -14.47 -2.07
CA ALA A 369 10.77 -15.62 -2.91
C ALA A 369 10.56 -15.24 -4.38
N THR A 370 11.04 -16.09 -5.27
CA THR A 370 10.78 -15.98 -6.70
C THR A 370 10.85 -17.35 -7.34
N SER A 371 10.07 -17.55 -8.39
CA SER A 371 10.12 -18.72 -9.25
C SER A 371 11.32 -18.70 -10.20
N LEU A 372 12.04 -17.58 -10.28
CA LEU A 372 13.21 -17.41 -11.13
C LEU A 372 14.45 -18.10 -10.56
N ASP A 373 15.30 -18.57 -11.47
CA ASP A 373 16.59 -19.15 -11.15
C ASP A 373 17.72 -18.20 -11.59
N ALA A 374 18.69 -17.98 -10.70
CA ALA A 374 19.76 -16.99 -10.91
C ALA A 374 20.70 -17.38 -12.06
N ASP A 375 21.00 -18.67 -12.21
CA ASP A 375 21.84 -19.17 -13.30
C ASP A 375 21.12 -19.04 -14.65
N SER A 376 19.82 -19.36 -14.68
CA SER A 376 18.97 -19.22 -15.86
C SER A 376 18.88 -17.77 -16.32
N VAL A 377 18.68 -16.81 -15.40
CA VAL A 377 18.67 -15.38 -15.71
C VAL A 377 20.03 -14.90 -16.23
N SER A 378 21.12 -15.37 -15.62
CA SER A 378 22.48 -15.03 -16.05
C SER A 378 22.81 -15.54 -17.46
N ALA A 379 22.07 -16.54 -17.96
CA ALA A 379 22.22 -17.10 -19.29
C ALA A 379 21.36 -16.40 -20.37
N LEU A 380 20.40 -15.55 -19.99
CA LEU A 380 19.51 -14.87 -20.95
C LEU A 380 20.26 -13.85 -21.79
N SER A 381 20.20 -13.95 -23.12
CA SER A 381 20.84 -12.99 -24.03
C SER A 381 19.89 -11.95 -24.62
N SER A 382 18.57 -12.12 -24.46
CA SER A 382 17.56 -11.20 -25.01
C SER A 382 17.21 -10.11 -24.00
N ALA A 383 17.27 -8.85 -24.44
CA ALA A 383 16.84 -7.72 -23.61
C ALA A 383 15.37 -7.86 -23.18
N ASN A 384 14.49 -8.33 -24.06
CA ASN A 384 13.06 -8.51 -23.73
C ASN A 384 12.85 -9.62 -22.70
N GLU A 385 13.64 -10.70 -22.75
CA GLU A 385 13.56 -11.79 -21.75
C GLU A 385 14.07 -11.30 -20.39
N LEU A 386 15.10 -10.45 -20.36
CA LEU A 386 15.59 -9.85 -19.12
C LEU A 386 14.63 -8.81 -18.56
N TRP A 387 14.02 -7.97 -19.39
CA TRP A 387 12.96 -7.06 -18.96
C TRP A 387 11.76 -7.82 -18.39
N HIS A 388 11.35 -8.91 -19.03
CA HIS A 388 10.29 -9.77 -18.52
C HIS A 388 10.67 -10.41 -17.17
N SER A 389 11.90 -10.92 -17.06
CA SER A 389 12.43 -11.49 -15.81
C SER A 389 12.52 -10.44 -14.70
N LEU A 390 12.88 -9.20 -15.00
CA LEU A 390 12.86 -8.10 -14.04
C LEU A 390 11.45 -7.85 -13.51
N TRP A 391 10.45 -7.69 -14.39
CA TRP A 391 9.08 -7.44 -13.94
C TRP A 391 8.51 -8.59 -13.14
N LEU A 392 8.83 -9.83 -13.53
CA LEU A 392 8.46 -11.01 -12.76
C LEU A 392 9.15 -11.05 -11.39
N ALA A 393 10.46 -10.77 -11.33
CA ALA A 393 11.17 -10.70 -10.06
C ALA A 393 10.58 -9.62 -9.16
N ARG A 394 10.23 -8.44 -9.71
CA ARG A 394 9.54 -7.38 -8.96
C ARG A 394 8.19 -7.86 -8.42
N GLN A 395 7.40 -8.53 -9.25
CA GLN A 395 6.10 -9.08 -8.84
C GLN A 395 6.23 -10.07 -7.67
N GLU A 396 7.13 -11.06 -7.79
CA GLU A 396 7.23 -12.15 -6.82
C GLU A 396 8.01 -11.73 -5.56
N ILE A 397 9.16 -11.07 -5.72
CA ILE A 397 9.97 -10.67 -4.57
C ILE A 397 9.23 -9.63 -3.73
N LEU A 398 8.49 -8.71 -4.35
CA LEU A 398 7.75 -7.63 -3.67
C LEU A 398 6.26 -7.98 -3.50
N PHE A 399 5.88 -9.26 -3.64
CA PHE A 399 4.51 -9.74 -3.48
C PHE A 399 3.94 -9.35 -2.12
N LEU A 400 2.75 -8.77 -2.07
CA LEU A 400 2.06 -8.29 -0.88
C LEU A 400 2.90 -7.27 -0.06
N GLU A 401 3.60 -6.37 -0.76
CA GLU A 401 4.37 -5.24 -0.19
C GLU A 401 3.94 -3.88 -0.75
N GLY A 402 2.92 -3.83 -1.61
CA GLY A 402 2.25 -2.64 -2.13
C GLY A 402 2.83 -2.07 -3.44
N ARG A 403 3.90 -2.65 -3.99
CA ARG A 403 4.65 -2.09 -5.13
C ARG A 403 3.98 -2.30 -6.47
N ARG A 404 3.15 -3.33 -6.60
CA ARG A 404 2.63 -3.76 -7.91
C ARG A 404 1.76 -2.69 -8.56
N LEU A 405 1.01 -1.92 -7.77
CA LEU A 405 0.17 -0.83 -8.27
C LEU A 405 1.00 0.23 -9.01
N ALA A 406 2.15 0.59 -8.44
CA ALA A 406 3.07 1.55 -9.01
C ALA A 406 3.78 1.03 -10.26
N ASP A 407 4.18 -0.25 -10.25
CA ASP A 407 4.79 -0.90 -11.40
C ASP A 407 3.82 -1.00 -12.60
N LEU A 408 2.51 -1.15 -12.33
CA LEU A 408 1.44 -1.10 -13.32
C LEU A 408 1.05 0.34 -13.73
N GLY A 409 1.59 1.36 -13.06
CA GLY A 409 1.27 2.77 -13.31
C GLY A 409 -0.15 3.18 -12.90
N ILE A 410 -0.84 2.38 -12.10
CA ILE A 410 -2.20 2.66 -11.63
C ILE A 410 -2.13 3.68 -10.49
N LYS A 411 -3.02 4.67 -10.50
CA LYS A 411 -3.22 5.62 -9.39
C LYS A 411 -4.68 5.64 -8.95
N LEU A 412 -4.89 5.63 -7.64
CA LEU A 412 -6.19 5.70 -7.00
C LEU A 412 -6.67 7.17 -6.92
N PRO A 413 -7.98 7.39 -6.82
CA PRO A 413 -8.51 8.70 -6.47
C PRO A 413 -8.28 9.04 -5.00
N MET A 414 -8.47 10.31 -4.64
CA MET A 414 -8.55 10.78 -3.25
C MET A 414 -9.83 10.27 -2.58
N MET A 415 -9.85 10.26 -1.24
CA MET A 415 -11.05 9.87 -0.49
C MET A 415 -12.21 10.85 -0.76
N LEU A 416 -13.44 10.33 -0.85
CA LEU A 416 -14.63 11.17 -1.08
C LEU A 416 -14.77 12.31 -0.06
N ARG A 417 -14.47 12.05 1.23
CA ARG A 417 -14.53 13.09 2.26
C ARG A 417 -13.63 14.29 1.98
N GLU A 418 -12.44 14.08 1.43
CA GLU A 418 -11.54 15.18 1.05
C GLU A 418 -12.22 16.06 0.00
N ILE A 419 -12.79 15.43 -1.02
CA ILE A 419 -13.46 16.13 -2.13
C ILE A 419 -14.68 16.92 -1.63
N ASP A 420 -15.45 16.35 -0.72
CA ASP A 420 -16.67 16.99 -0.19
C ASP A 420 -16.39 18.14 0.78
N GLN A 421 -15.22 18.15 1.44
CA GLN A 421 -14.90 19.11 2.51
C GLN A 421 -13.92 20.21 2.07
N ASN A 422 -13.10 19.96 1.06
CA ASN A 422 -12.08 20.89 0.60
C ASN A 422 -12.61 21.76 -0.55
N ASP A 423 -12.88 23.04 -0.26
CA ASP A 423 -13.42 24.02 -1.23
C ASP A 423 -12.52 24.24 -2.47
N ASN A 424 -11.26 23.78 -2.44
CA ASN A 424 -10.32 23.87 -3.57
C ASN A 424 -10.35 22.65 -4.50
N ILE A 425 -11.21 21.67 -4.25
CA ILE A 425 -11.32 20.42 -5.02
C ILE A 425 -12.78 20.23 -5.43
N SER A 426 -13.02 19.90 -6.70
CA SER A 426 -14.34 19.60 -7.23
C SER A 426 -14.37 18.24 -7.92
N GLU A 427 -15.55 17.60 -7.99
CA GLU A 427 -15.74 16.35 -8.72
C GLU A 427 -15.29 16.50 -10.18
N GLY A 428 -14.44 15.58 -10.65
CA GLY A 428 -13.84 15.61 -11.98
C GLY A 428 -12.47 16.31 -12.05
N ASP A 429 -12.04 16.97 -10.97
CA ASP A 429 -10.68 17.52 -10.90
C ASP A 429 -9.61 16.41 -10.87
N PRO A 430 -8.35 16.72 -11.23
CA PRO A 430 -7.26 15.78 -11.10
C PRO A 430 -7.17 15.20 -9.67
N GLY A 431 -7.03 13.87 -9.56
CA GLY A 431 -7.05 13.17 -8.28
C GLY A 431 -8.42 12.71 -7.82
N THR A 432 -9.52 13.15 -8.42
CA THR A 432 -10.88 12.68 -8.05
C THR A 432 -11.32 11.43 -8.82
N VAL A 433 -10.55 11.01 -9.81
CA VAL A 433 -10.76 9.80 -10.64
C VAL A 433 -9.48 8.97 -10.68
N PRO A 434 -9.58 7.64 -10.83
CA PRO A 434 -8.40 6.79 -10.97
C PRO A 434 -7.65 7.11 -12.27
N VAL A 435 -6.32 6.92 -12.26
CA VAL A 435 -5.49 6.92 -13.45
C VAL A 435 -5.10 5.47 -13.75
N VAL A 436 -5.58 4.95 -14.88
CA VAL A 436 -5.30 3.59 -15.34
C VAL A 436 -4.60 3.69 -16.69
N PRO A 437 -3.36 3.20 -16.84
CA PRO A 437 -2.70 3.21 -18.14
C PRO A 437 -3.47 2.38 -19.17
N GLY A 438 -3.53 2.87 -20.42
CA GLY A 438 -4.34 2.24 -21.47
C GLY A 438 -3.89 0.84 -21.92
N TYR A 439 -2.76 0.34 -21.41
CA TYR A 439 -2.30 -1.03 -21.61
C TYR A 439 -2.82 -2.01 -20.55
N ILE A 440 -3.41 -1.52 -19.46
CA ILE A 440 -4.09 -2.38 -18.48
C ILE A 440 -5.38 -2.89 -19.13
N PRO A 441 -5.60 -4.22 -19.19
CA PRO A 441 -6.77 -4.76 -19.86
C PRO A 441 -8.04 -4.52 -19.04
N GLU A 442 -9.08 -3.98 -19.68
CA GLU A 442 -10.40 -3.73 -19.04
C GLU A 442 -11.47 -4.76 -19.43
N ASN A 443 -11.24 -5.57 -20.46
CA ASN A 443 -12.24 -6.49 -21.02
C ASN A 443 -11.61 -7.85 -21.36
N PRO A 444 -12.18 -8.97 -20.91
CA PRO A 444 -13.34 -9.10 -20.00
C PRO A 444 -13.11 -8.48 -18.62
N ARG A 445 -14.20 -8.30 -17.87
CA ARG A 445 -14.15 -7.95 -16.44
C ARG A 445 -13.16 -8.87 -15.73
N TYR A 446 -12.28 -8.32 -14.89
CA TYR A 446 -11.18 -9.06 -14.21
C TYR A 446 -10.12 -9.64 -15.16
N ALA A 447 -9.84 -8.97 -16.29
CA ALA A 447 -8.92 -9.49 -17.31
C ALA A 447 -7.51 -9.84 -16.80
N MET A 448 -7.04 -9.20 -15.72
CA MET A 448 -5.73 -9.47 -15.13
C MET A 448 -5.69 -10.83 -14.39
N ASP A 449 -6.84 -11.31 -13.91
CA ASP A 449 -6.92 -12.44 -12.97
C ASP A 449 -7.49 -13.71 -13.60
N ILE A 450 -7.90 -13.63 -14.88
CA ILE A 450 -8.50 -14.75 -15.59
C ILE A 450 -7.44 -15.78 -15.97
N TYR A 451 -7.78 -17.04 -15.68
CA TYR A 451 -7.07 -18.21 -16.13
C TYR A 451 -8.05 -19.31 -16.54
N THR A 452 -7.57 -20.27 -17.33
CA THR A 452 -8.37 -21.40 -17.81
C THR A 452 -7.56 -22.70 -17.85
N PRO A 453 -8.22 -23.86 -17.70
CA PRO A 453 -9.64 -23.99 -17.31
C PRO A 453 -9.86 -23.73 -15.81
N LEU A 454 -11.12 -23.45 -15.44
CA LEU A 454 -11.54 -23.32 -14.04
C LEU A 454 -11.91 -24.67 -13.43
N ASP A 455 -12.51 -25.57 -14.22
CA ASP A 455 -12.87 -26.93 -13.83
C ASP A 455 -11.63 -27.84 -13.81
N LEU A 456 -10.86 -27.76 -12.73
CA LEU A 456 -9.64 -28.56 -12.55
C LEU A 456 -9.89 -29.91 -11.86
N TYR A 457 -11.05 -30.06 -11.21
CA TYR A 457 -11.39 -31.23 -10.40
C TYR A 457 -12.78 -31.79 -10.78
N ASP A 458 -13.00 -33.08 -10.51
CA ASP A 458 -14.29 -33.77 -10.71
C ASP A 458 -15.31 -33.42 -9.59
N GLY A 459 -15.64 -32.13 -9.47
CA GLY A 459 -16.55 -31.59 -8.47
C GLY A 459 -15.96 -30.43 -7.68
N VAL A 460 -16.72 -29.98 -6.68
CA VAL A 460 -16.41 -28.78 -5.88
C VAL A 460 -16.02 -29.09 -4.44
N ASP A 461 -16.07 -30.34 -4.00
CA ASP A 461 -15.80 -30.71 -2.61
C ASP A 461 -14.32 -31.00 -2.35
N PRO A 462 -13.79 -30.71 -1.14
CA PRO A 462 -12.45 -31.17 -0.76
C PRO A 462 -12.26 -32.68 -0.99
N GLY A 463 -11.14 -33.07 -1.60
CA GLY A 463 -10.79 -34.48 -1.86
C GLY A 463 -11.33 -35.08 -3.17
N VAL A 464 -12.03 -34.31 -4.01
CA VAL A 464 -12.36 -34.77 -5.37
C VAL A 464 -11.08 -34.88 -6.24
N PRO A 465 -11.02 -35.84 -7.19
CA PRO A 465 -9.82 -36.06 -8.00
C PRO A 465 -9.56 -34.91 -8.97
N LEU A 466 -8.27 -34.64 -9.22
CA LEU A 466 -7.80 -33.73 -10.26
C LEU A 466 -8.08 -34.33 -11.64
N ILE A 467 -8.65 -33.54 -12.56
CA ILE A 467 -8.97 -33.97 -13.95
C ILE A 467 -8.21 -33.19 -15.01
N GLU A 468 -7.66 -32.02 -14.65
CA GLU A 468 -6.80 -31.22 -15.50
C GLU A 468 -5.58 -30.72 -14.71
N THR A 469 -4.41 -30.76 -15.34
CA THR A 469 -3.12 -30.36 -14.75
C THR A 469 -2.58 -29.09 -15.40
N GLN A 470 -3.12 -28.66 -16.54
CA GLN A 470 -2.58 -27.56 -17.32
C GLN A 470 -3.43 -26.30 -17.19
N VAL A 471 -2.91 -25.28 -16.50
CA VAL A 471 -3.57 -23.98 -16.34
C VAL A 471 -2.85 -22.90 -17.16
N THR A 472 -3.64 -22.09 -17.85
CA THR A 472 -3.20 -20.96 -18.68
C THR A 472 -3.73 -19.67 -18.10
N ILE A 473 -2.87 -18.78 -17.65
CA ILE A 473 -3.24 -17.39 -17.36
C ILE A 473 -3.53 -16.68 -18.69
N HIS A 474 -4.52 -15.79 -18.74
CA HIS A 474 -4.91 -15.13 -19.99
C HIS A 474 -3.98 -13.98 -20.36
N VAL A 475 -3.52 -13.21 -19.37
CA VAL A 475 -2.65 -12.06 -19.58
C VAL A 475 -1.43 -12.13 -18.65
N ASP A 476 -0.24 -12.20 -19.24
CA ASP A 476 1.00 -11.97 -18.50
C ASP A 476 1.30 -10.47 -18.43
N MET A 477 0.85 -9.81 -17.35
CA MET A 477 1.08 -8.38 -17.17
C MET A 477 2.56 -8.01 -17.19
N ASN A 478 3.47 -8.93 -16.85
CA ASN A 478 4.91 -8.67 -16.97
C ASN A 478 5.34 -8.50 -18.43
N LYS A 479 4.77 -9.25 -19.38
CA LYS A 479 5.02 -9.03 -20.83
C LYS A 479 4.35 -7.76 -21.32
N VAL A 480 3.17 -7.42 -20.79
CA VAL A 480 2.49 -6.16 -21.09
C VAL A 480 3.38 -4.96 -20.71
N LEU A 481 4.02 -4.99 -19.53
CA LEU A 481 4.95 -3.95 -19.10
C LEU A 481 6.17 -3.83 -20.03
N VAL A 482 6.74 -4.96 -20.49
CA VAL A 482 7.81 -4.95 -21.50
C VAL A 482 7.34 -4.31 -22.80
N ALA A 483 6.20 -4.76 -23.34
CA ALA A 483 5.69 -4.29 -24.63
C ALA A 483 5.37 -2.78 -24.65
N ASN A 484 5.10 -2.20 -23.48
CA ASN A 484 4.77 -0.78 -23.32
C ASN A 484 5.92 0.07 -22.77
N ASN A 485 7.14 -0.49 -22.65
CA ASN A 485 8.30 0.22 -22.12
C ASN A 485 8.04 0.89 -20.76
N ALA A 486 7.31 0.22 -19.87
CA ALA A 486 6.75 0.82 -18.65
C ALA A 486 7.77 1.29 -17.60
N SER A 487 9.07 1.06 -17.81
CA SER A 487 10.10 1.55 -16.88
C SER A 487 10.14 3.08 -16.84
N PRO A 488 10.25 3.70 -15.65
CA PRO A 488 10.41 5.15 -15.51
C PRO A 488 11.70 5.72 -16.10
N PHE A 489 12.67 4.87 -16.49
CA PHE A 489 13.96 5.29 -17.04
C PHE A 489 14.04 5.31 -18.57
N ASN A 490 12.96 4.95 -19.26
CA ASN A 490 12.90 4.85 -20.74
C ASN A 490 12.57 6.17 -21.44
#